data_AF-A0A3M1LNW2-F1
#
_entry.id   AF-A0A3M1LNW2-F1
#
_cell.length_a   1.000
_cell.length_b   1.000
_cell.length_c   1.000
_cell.angle_alpha   90.00
_cell.angle_beta   90.00
_cell.angle_gamma   90.00
#
_symmetry.space_group_name_H-M   'P 1'
#
loop_
_entity.id
_entity.type
_entity.pdbx_description
1 polymer ?
#
loop_
_entity_poly.entity_id
_entity_poly.type
_entity_poly.pdbx_seq_one_letter_code
_entity_poly.pdbx_strand_id
1 'polypeptide(L)'
;MSINSFPLPPSLKERLGEEATRELVQWLIAVWEERSEHVWRSLQEGQDQLRAALVALTEAQRRSEEQLEKLAEAQSRTEAGLQRLEAAVEQLAEAQRRSEERLDRLEQIVAELAEAQR
;
A
#
# COMPACT_ATOMS: atom_id res chain seq x y z
N MET A 1 22.59 -38.29 -14.38
CA MET A 1 21.82 -39.30 -13.60
C MET A 1 22.24 -40.71 -14.04
N SER A 2 22.12 -41.78 -13.23
CA SER A 2 22.55 -43.14 -13.63
C SER A 2 21.46 -43.91 -14.40
N ILE A 3 21.85 -44.88 -15.24
CA ILE A 3 20.98 -45.77 -16.07
C ILE A 3 19.88 -46.48 -15.24
N ASN A 4 20.06 -46.64 -13.93
CA ASN A 4 19.07 -47.24 -13.03
C ASN A 4 17.91 -46.29 -12.63
N SER A 5 17.90 -45.03 -13.08
CA SER A 5 16.88 -44.06 -12.68
C SER A 5 15.53 -44.25 -13.39
N PHE A 6 15.50 -45.04 -14.48
CA PHE A 6 14.27 -45.41 -15.20
C PHE A 6 14.10 -46.94 -15.19
N PRO A 7 13.35 -47.50 -14.22
CA PRO A 7 13.08 -48.93 -14.20
C PRO A 7 12.16 -49.31 -15.36
N LEU A 8 12.71 -50.02 -16.35
CA LEU A 8 11.91 -50.64 -17.41
C LEU A 8 11.29 -51.96 -16.93
N PRO A 9 10.03 -52.26 -17.29
CA PRO A 9 9.40 -53.54 -16.99
C PRO A 9 10.26 -54.71 -17.50
N PRO A 10 10.43 -55.80 -16.72
CA PRO A 10 11.23 -56.96 -17.13
C PRO A 10 10.80 -57.54 -18.49
N SER A 11 9.48 -57.58 -18.74
CA SER A 11 8.89 -58.05 -19.99
C SER A 11 9.27 -57.22 -21.21
N LEU A 12 9.62 -55.94 -21.02
CA LEU A 12 10.07 -55.06 -22.10
C LEU A 12 11.55 -55.30 -22.41
N LYS A 13 12.37 -55.55 -21.38
CA LYS A 13 13.80 -55.84 -21.51
C LYS A 13 14.04 -57.15 -22.26
N GLU A 14 13.25 -58.17 -21.96
CA GLU A 14 13.34 -59.49 -22.60
C GLU A 14 12.96 -59.44 -24.09
N ARG A 15 12.03 -58.55 -24.48
CA ARG A 15 11.60 -58.37 -25.88
C ARG A 15 12.53 -57.51 -26.74
N LEU A 16 13.22 -56.54 -26.13
CA LEU A 16 14.08 -55.58 -26.83
C LEU A 16 15.55 -56.01 -26.88
N GLY A 17 15.99 -56.91 -25.99
CA GLY A 17 17.41 -57.25 -25.84
C GLY A 17 18.20 -56.15 -25.12
N GLU A 18 19.43 -56.46 -24.68
CA GLU A 18 20.21 -55.55 -23.81
C GLU A 18 20.59 -54.23 -24.49
N GLU A 19 20.93 -54.27 -25.78
CA GLU A 19 21.37 -53.09 -26.54
C GLU A 19 20.24 -52.11 -26.78
N ALA A 20 19.10 -52.56 -27.32
CA ALA A 20 17.94 -51.68 -27.51
C ALA A 20 17.32 -51.23 -26.18
N THR A 21 17.41 -52.05 -25.11
CA THR A 21 17.03 -51.61 -23.75
C THR A 21 17.92 -50.45 -23.29
N ARG A 22 19.23 -50.53 -23.52
CA ARG A 22 20.18 -49.47 -23.15
C ARG A 22 19.91 -48.19 -23.93
N GLU A 23 19.72 -48.28 -25.25
CA GLU A 23 19.38 -47.13 -26.08
C GLU A 23 18.06 -46.48 -25.65
N LEU A 24 17.04 -47.29 -25.34
CA LEU A 24 15.75 -46.79 -24.87
C LEU A 24 15.86 -46.09 -23.51
N VAL A 25 16.64 -46.63 -22.56
CA VAL A 25 16.90 -45.95 -21.29
C VAL A 25 17.67 -44.66 -21.49
N GLN A 26 18.69 -44.64 -22.35
CA GLN A 26 19.46 -43.43 -22.65
C GLN A 26 18.58 -42.34 -23.28
N TRP A 27 17.71 -42.73 -24.22
CA TRP A 27 16.74 -41.83 -24.82
C TRP A 27 15.73 -41.30 -23.79
N LEU A 28 15.20 -42.16 -22.91
CA LEU A 28 14.30 -41.73 -21.83
C LEU A 28 14.97 -40.76 -20.85
N ILE A 29 16.24 -41.01 -20.50
CA ILE A 29 17.04 -40.10 -19.68
C ILE A 29 17.18 -38.76 -20.37
N ALA A 30 17.57 -38.74 -21.65
CA ALA A 30 17.74 -37.50 -22.40
C ALA A 30 16.44 -36.69 -22.49
N VAL A 31 15.32 -37.34 -22.83
CA VAL A 31 14.00 -36.69 -22.92
C VAL A 31 13.53 -36.18 -21.55
N TRP A 32 13.78 -36.94 -20.49
CA TRP A 32 13.42 -36.52 -19.14
C TRP A 32 14.30 -35.37 -18.64
N GLU A 33 15.61 -35.40 -18.88
CA GLU A 33 16.54 -34.32 -18.49
C GLU A 33 16.15 -33.02 -19.21
N GLU A 34 15.92 -33.06 -20.53
CA GLU A 34 15.48 -31.89 -21.31
C GLU A 34 14.15 -31.31 -20.80
N ARG A 35 13.14 -32.16 -20.60
CA ARG A 35 11.82 -31.70 -20.15
C ARG A 35 11.84 -31.23 -18.69
N SER A 36 12.58 -31.90 -17.82
CA SER A 36 12.67 -31.55 -16.41
C SER A 36 13.42 -30.24 -16.21
N GLU A 37 14.50 -30.00 -16.95
CA GLU A 37 15.20 -28.72 -16.93
C GLU A 37 14.28 -27.58 -17.34
N HIS A 38 13.47 -27.77 -18.38
CA HIS A 38 12.50 -26.75 -18.80
C HIS A 38 11.49 -26.45 -17.68
N VAL A 39 10.91 -27.48 -17.06
CA VAL A 39 9.97 -27.33 -15.95
C VAL A 39 10.63 -26.64 -14.75
N TRP A 40 11.81 -27.08 -14.34
CA TRP A 40 12.54 -26.50 -13.21
C TRP A 40 12.91 -25.03 -13.46
N ARG A 41 13.39 -24.70 -14.66
CA ARG A 41 13.71 -23.34 -15.05
C ARG A 41 12.47 -22.44 -15.00
N SER A 42 11.35 -22.90 -15.58
CA SER A 42 10.09 -22.14 -15.54
C SER A 42 9.56 -21.92 -14.11
N LEU A 43 9.74 -22.91 -13.23
CA LEU A 43 9.34 -22.79 -11.82
C LEU A 43 10.24 -21.81 -11.07
N GLN A 44 11.55 -21.85 -11.29
CA GLN A 44 12.50 -20.91 -10.69
C GLN A 44 12.22 -19.48 -11.15
N GLU A 45 12.02 -19.27 -12.44
CA GLU A 45 11.64 -17.97 -13.00
C GLU A 45 10.34 -17.45 -12.38
N GLY A 46 9.32 -18.30 -12.24
CA GLY A 46 8.07 -17.95 -11.56
C GLY A 46 8.27 -17.60 -10.08
N GLN A 47 9.12 -18.33 -9.36
CA GLN A 47 9.45 -18.02 -7.97
C GLN A 47 10.20 -16.69 -7.82
N ASP A 48 11.14 -16.41 -8.72
CA ASP A 48 11.91 -15.17 -8.71
C ASP A 48 11.03 -13.97 -9.05
N GLN A 49 10.12 -14.11 -10.02
CA GLN A 49 9.12 -13.10 -10.34
C GLN A 49 8.18 -12.83 -9.15
N LEU A 50 7.70 -13.87 -8.48
CA LEU A 50 6.84 -13.73 -7.30
C LEU A 50 7.59 -13.03 -6.16
N ARG A 51 8.85 -13.38 -5.93
CA ARG A 51 9.69 -12.73 -4.92
C ARG A 51 9.91 -11.26 -5.23
N ALA A 52 10.22 -10.94 -6.49
CA ALA A 52 10.38 -9.56 -6.93
C ALA A 52 9.08 -8.75 -6.76
N ALA A 53 7.93 -9.34 -7.12
CA ALA A 53 6.63 -8.71 -6.93
C ALA A 53 6.31 -8.46 -5.44
N LEU A 54 6.65 -9.41 -4.55
CA LEU A 54 6.45 -9.25 -3.11
C LEU A 54 7.32 -8.13 -2.52
N VAL A 55 8.57 -8.02 -2.96
CA VAL A 55 9.47 -6.92 -2.55
C VAL A 55 8.90 -5.58 -3.03
N ALA A 56 8.50 -5.49 -4.30
CA ALA A 56 7.91 -4.28 -4.86
C ALA A 56 6.62 -3.87 -4.13
N LEU A 57 5.76 -4.84 -3.78
CA LEU A 57 4.54 -4.57 -3.01
C LEU A 57 4.85 -4.08 -1.60
N THR A 58 5.85 -4.68 -0.94
CA THR A 58 6.29 -4.25 0.40
C THR A 58 6.84 -2.83 0.38
N GLU A 59 7.63 -2.48 -0.63
CA GLU A 59 8.11 -1.10 -0.81
C GLU A 59 6.99 -0.12 -1.10
N ALA A 60 6.04 -0.49 -1.97
CA ALA A 60 4.88 0.33 -2.28
C ALA A 60 4.03 0.58 -1.03
N GLN A 61 3.79 -0.47 -0.23
CA GLN A 61 3.09 -0.37 1.04
C GLN A 61 3.80 0.59 2.01
N ARG A 62 5.12 0.44 2.19
CA ARG A 62 5.92 1.33 3.04
C ARG A 62 5.81 2.79 2.61
N ARG A 63 5.87 3.07 1.30
CA ARG A 63 5.70 4.44 0.77
C ARG A 63 4.30 4.99 1.02
N SER A 64 3.27 4.14 0.90
CA SER A 64 1.89 4.54 1.22
C SER A 64 1.71 4.83 2.71
N GLU A 65 2.31 4.03 3.60
CA GLU A 65 2.29 4.25 5.04
C GLU A 65 2.97 5.60 5.40
N GLU A 66 4.13 5.90 4.83
CA GLU A 66 4.81 7.20 5.01
C GLU A 66 3.97 8.39 4.51
N GLN A 67 3.23 8.22 3.41
CA GLN A 67 2.35 9.26 2.88
C GLN A 67 1.13 9.48 3.79
N LEU A 68 0.56 8.40 4.35
CA LEU A 68 -0.53 8.47 5.30
C LEU A 68 -0.11 9.16 6.60
N GLU A 69 1.09 8.88 7.11
CA GLU A 69 1.63 9.55 8.29
C GLU A 69 1.76 11.06 8.05
N LYS A 70 2.35 11.47 6.93
CA LYS A 70 2.44 12.90 6.55
C LYS A 70 1.07 13.57 6.41
N LEU A 71 0.08 12.85 5.88
CA LEU A 71 -1.28 13.36 5.76
C LEU A 71 -1.93 13.53 7.14
N ALA A 72 -1.76 12.58 8.05
CA ALA A 72 -2.24 12.66 9.42
C ALA A 72 -1.61 13.83 10.18
N GLU A 73 -0.30 14.05 10.03
CA GLU A 73 0.37 15.22 10.60
C GLU A 73 -0.16 16.55 10.04
N ALA A 74 -0.34 16.63 8.71
CA ALA A 74 -0.91 17.80 8.06
C ALA A 74 -2.35 18.08 8.51
N GLN A 75 -3.15 17.03 8.68
CA GLN A 75 -4.50 17.12 9.22
C GLN A 75 -4.48 17.62 10.67
N SER A 76 -3.64 17.07 11.53
CA SER A 76 -3.50 17.51 12.93
C SER A 76 -3.12 18.99 13.04
N ARG A 77 -2.20 19.46 12.18
CA ARG A 77 -1.83 20.89 12.10
C ARG A 77 -2.99 21.77 11.66
N THR A 78 -3.79 21.29 10.71
CA THR A 78 -4.99 22.00 10.23
C THR A 78 -6.04 22.09 11.33
N GLU A 79 -6.32 20.99 12.03
CA GLU A 79 -7.26 20.94 13.16
C GLU A 79 -6.84 21.89 14.29
N ALA A 80 -5.55 21.90 14.66
CA ALA A 80 -5.02 22.84 15.65
C ALA A 80 -5.16 24.31 15.17
N GLY A 81 -5.01 24.57 13.87
CA GLY A 81 -5.24 25.88 13.27
C GLY A 81 -6.71 26.31 13.36
N LEU A 82 -7.63 25.39 13.08
CA LEU A 82 -9.07 25.63 13.17
C LEU A 82 -9.50 25.93 14.61
N GLN A 83 -9.00 25.19 15.60
CA GLN A 83 -9.29 25.46 17.01
C GLN A 83 -8.85 26.87 17.44
N ARG A 84 -7.69 27.34 16.97
CA ARG A 84 -7.24 28.70 17.24
C ARG A 84 -8.11 29.75 16.55
N LEU A 85 -8.54 29.47 15.33
CA LEU A 85 -9.43 30.36 14.59
C LEU A 85 -10.80 30.45 15.26
N GLU A 86 -11.36 29.33 15.70
CA GLU A 86 -12.61 29.27 16.45
C GLU A 86 -12.54 30.11 17.73
N ALA A 87 -11.47 29.94 18.52
CA ALA A 87 -11.25 30.75 19.72
C ALA A 87 -11.09 32.25 19.41
N ALA A 88 -10.41 32.62 18.32
CA ALA A 88 -10.28 34.01 17.91
C ALA A 88 -11.62 34.61 17.47
N VAL A 89 -12.44 33.84 16.74
CA VAL A 89 -13.79 34.25 16.33
C VAL A 89 -14.69 34.45 17.55
N GLU A 90 -14.63 33.57 18.55
CA GLU A 90 -15.39 33.73 19.80
C GLU A 90 -14.99 35.01 20.56
N GLN A 91 -13.68 35.29 20.66
CA GLN A 91 -13.19 36.53 21.28
C GLN A 91 -13.62 37.78 20.51
N LEU A 92 -13.60 37.75 19.18
CA LEU A 92 -14.07 38.85 18.34
C LEU A 92 -15.57 39.08 18.50
N ALA A 93 -16.37 38.02 18.55
CA ALA A 93 -17.80 38.11 18.77
C ALA A 93 -18.13 38.76 20.13
N GLU A 94 -17.42 38.38 21.20
CA GLU A 94 -17.61 39.01 22.52
C GLU A 94 -17.14 40.48 22.54
N ALA A 95 -16.03 40.80 21.88
CA ALA A 95 -15.56 42.18 21.74
C ALA A 95 -16.56 43.05 20.96
N GLN A 96 -17.16 42.50 19.90
CA GLN A 96 -18.21 43.15 19.13
C GLN A 96 -19.44 43.39 20.00
N ARG A 97 -19.93 42.38 20.72
CA ARG A 97 -21.08 42.50 21.63
C ARG A 97 -20.88 43.62 22.66
N ARG A 98 -19.70 43.71 23.28
CA ARG A 98 -19.37 44.80 24.23
C ARG A 98 -19.32 46.18 23.56
N SER A 99 -18.95 46.23 22.29
CA SER A 99 -18.88 47.49 21.55
C SER A 99 -20.29 47.95 21.17
N GLU A 100 -21.15 47.03 20.73
CA GLU A 100 -22.59 47.27 20.49
C GLU A 100 -23.27 47.77 21.77
N GLU A 101 -23.09 47.11 22.92
CA GLU A 101 -23.66 47.59 24.20
C GLU A 101 -23.21 49.02 24.58
N ARG A 102 -21.97 49.40 24.25
CA ARG A 102 -21.46 50.75 24.51
C ARG A 102 -22.03 51.77 23.54
N LEU A 103 -22.26 51.37 22.28
CA LEU A 103 -22.92 52.20 21.28
C LEU A 103 -24.37 52.46 21.67
N ASP A 104 -25.12 51.44 22.08
CA ASP A 104 -26.51 51.58 22.54
C ASP A 104 -26.62 52.59 23.69
N ARG A 105 -25.70 52.54 24.67
CA ARG A 105 -25.66 53.50 25.78
C ARG A 105 -25.32 54.91 25.30
N LEU A 106 -24.41 55.05 24.33
CA LEU A 106 -24.05 56.35 23.76
C LEU A 106 -25.24 56.94 22.99
N GLU A 107 -25.95 56.12 22.20
CA GLU A 107 -27.16 56.51 21.49
C GLU A 107 -28.24 57.02 22.45
N GLN A 108 -28.46 56.34 23.58
CA GLN A 108 -29.38 56.77 24.63
C GLN A 108 -28.99 58.15 25.20
N ILE A 109 -27.72 58.33 25.60
CA ILE A 109 -27.25 59.61 26.15
C ILE A 109 -27.38 60.76 25.14
N VAL A 110 -27.08 60.50 23.86
CA VAL A 110 -27.23 61.50 22.80
C VAL A 110 -28.70 61.87 22.59
N ALA A 111 -29.62 60.90 22.65
CA ALA A 111 -31.05 61.16 22.57
C ALA A 111 -31.53 62.02 23.74
N GLU A 112 -31.15 61.68 24.98
CA GLU A 112 -31.48 62.46 26.18
C GLU A 112 -30.95 63.89 26.12
N LEU A 113 -29.70 64.09 25.67
CA LEU A 113 -29.11 65.41 25.49
C LEU A 113 -29.83 66.23 24.41
N ALA A 114 -30.24 65.60 23.30
CA ALA A 114 -30.98 66.26 22.24
C ALA A 114 -32.38 66.68 22.71
N GLU A 115 -33.03 65.89 23.57
CA GLU A 115 -34.31 66.26 24.20
C GLU A 115 -34.14 67.40 25.21
N ALA A 116 -33.09 67.39 26.03
CA ALA A 116 -32.83 68.44 27.00
C ALA A 116 -32.47 69.81 26.37
N GLN A 117 -32.07 69.81 25.08
CA GLN A 117 -31.74 71.02 24.31
C GLN A 117 -32.90 71.54 23.44
N ARG A 118 -34.05 70.87 23.43
CA ARG A 118 -35.29 71.38 22.81
C ARG A 118 -36.07 72.28 23.74
#